data_AF-A0A432F6N0-F1
#
_entry.id   AF-A0A432F6N0-F1
#
_cell.length_a   1.000
_cell.length_b   1.000
_cell.length_c   1.000
_cell.angle_alpha   90.00
_cell.angle_beta   90.00
_cell.angle_gamma   90.00
#
_symmetry.space_group_name_H-M   'P 1'
#
loop_
_entity.id
_entity.type
_entity.pdbx_description
1 polymer ?
#
loop_
_entity_poly.entity_id
_entity_poly.type
_entity_poly.pdbx_seq_one_letter_code
_entity_poly.pdbx_strand_id
1 'polypeptide(L)'
;MNKNLNMFSEEKKGLDSEYHTLFTEDVREERIPVEGKPQQYIIIPYHRLYRVFISAFSENKKGLHAVFHELRKAGSFDRLELRINSDGGSVTEGLQFFNIILEKFGQNTTTFLDNHGYSMGALLFCMGYRRVIYPYSEIMFHNYSHGAWGKGGNVKSQVEHADRSMSVFFKDITVEQGFLSKKEYKEMTLGKDFWMDCEEMCRRGIATHVVVGGETITAKKCLKLIKKDRKASKKAKKLRKKAAAKKEKKGVSKSVKKPKPTKKVTPKKKKVAAQTKKVKQKD
;
A
#
# COMPACT_ATOMS: atom_id res chain seq x y z
N MET A 1 -14.09 -37.05 -10.11
CA MET A 1 -12.92 -37.06 -11.02
C MET A 1 -12.54 -35.61 -11.31
N ASN A 2 -11.37 -35.20 -10.82
CA ASN A 2 -10.76 -33.91 -11.12
C ASN A 2 -10.49 -33.78 -12.63
N LYS A 3 -10.89 -32.66 -13.22
CA LYS A 3 -10.12 -32.04 -14.30
C LYS A 3 -10.05 -30.54 -14.04
N ASN A 4 -8.83 -30.09 -13.74
CA ASN A 4 -8.38 -28.71 -13.78
C ASN A 4 -8.86 -28.05 -15.07
N LEU A 5 -9.63 -26.96 -14.97
CA LEU A 5 -9.70 -25.96 -16.03
C LEU A 5 -8.68 -24.87 -15.67
N ASN A 6 -7.47 -25.01 -16.22
CA ASN A 6 -6.59 -23.86 -16.41
C ASN A 6 -7.29 -22.93 -17.41
N MET A 7 -7.99 -21.92 -16.92
CA MET A 7 -8.51 -20.83 -17.72
C MET A 7 -7.45 -19.73 -17.78
N PHE A 8 -6.60 -19.78 -18.80
CA PHE A 8 -5.74 -18.67 -19.15
C PHE A 8 -6.62 -17.57 -19.77
N SER A 9 -6.73 -16.43 -19.10
CA SER A 9 -7.13 -15.19 -19.76
C SER A 9 -6.02 -14.79 -20.73
N GLU A 10 -6.37 -14.46 -21.97
CA GLU A 10 -5.43 -13.90 -22.92
C GLU A 10 -5.14 -12.45 -22.51
N GLU A 11 -4.09 -12.26 -21.73
CA GLU A 11 -3.60 -10.94 -21.32
C GLU A 11 -3.06 -10.22 -22.57
N LYS A 12 -3.76 -9.18 -23.03
CA LYS A 12 -3.27 -8.36 -24.16
C LYS A 12 -2.08 -7.51 -23.70
N LYS A 13 -1.06 -7.45 -24.56
CA LYS A 13 0.21 -6.72 -24.39
C LYS A 13 -0.01 -5.35 -23.75
N GLY A 14 0.67 -5.10 -22.62
CA GLY A 14 0.48 -3.90 -21.81
C GLY A 14 0.81 -2.59 -22.55
N LEU A 15 0.06 -1.53 -22.22
CA LEU A 15 0.41 -0.16 -22.61
C LEU A 15 1.29 0.45 -21.52
N ASP A 16 2.55 0.71 -21.86
CA ASP A 16 3.56 1.20 -20.94
C ASP A 16 3.79 2.72 -21.05
N SER A 17 4.03 3.35 -19.91
CA SER A 17 4.67 4.65 -19.73
C SER A 17 5.86 4.48 -18.79
N GLU A 18 6.58 5.56 -18.45
CA GLU A 18 7.76 5.46 -17.58
C GLU A 18 7.42 4.98 -16.16
N TYR A 19 6.25 5.36 -15.65
CA TYR A 19 5.84 5.07 -14.26
C TYR A 19 4.51 4.31 -14.15
N HIS A 20 3.91 3.97 -15.30
CA HIS A 20 2.61 3.30 -15.35
C HIS A 20 2.57 2.22 -16.40
N THR A 21 2.02 1.07 -16.04
CA THR A 21 1.74 -0.01 -16.99
C THR A 21 0.27 -0.38 -16.88
N LEU A 22 -0.43 -0.38 -18.01
CA LEU A 22 -1.82 -0.82 -18.11
C LEU A 22 -1.90 -2.22 -18.75
N PHE A 23 -2.55 -3.14 -18.03
CA PHE A 23 -3.00 -4.42 -18.54
C PHE A 23 -4.52 -4.41 -18.73
N THR A 24 -5.00 -5.19 -19.69
CA THR A 24 -6.43 -5.41 -19.90
C THR A 24 -6.74 -6.89 -19.99
N GLU A 25 -7.83 -7.28 -19.33
CA GLU A 25 -8.30 -8.65 -19.26
C GLU A 25 -9.81 -8.68 -19.52
N ASP A 26 -10.26 -9.53 -20.45
CA ASP A 26 -11.67 -9.75 -20.70
C ASP A 26 -12.21 -10.83 -19.73
N VAL A 27 -13.08 -10.42 -18.81
CA VAL A 27 -13.68 -11.27 -17.78
C VAL A 27 -15.04 -11.76 -18.27
N ARG A 28 -15.21 -13.08 -18.34
CA ARG A 28 -16.45 -13.72 -18.78
C ARG A 28 -17.58 -13.53 -17.76
N GLU A 29 -18.82 -13.63 -18.23
CA GLU A 29 -19.98 -13.64 -17.34
C GLU A 29 -19.83 -14.75 -16.29
N GLU A 30 -20.05 -14.40 -15.02
CA GLU A 30 -20.04 -15.32 -13.90
C GLU A 30 -21.40 -15.30 -13.20
N ARG A 31 -21.85 -16.48 -12.74
CA ARG A 31 -23.10 -16.64 -12.00
C ARG A 31 -22.79 -17.19 -10.62
N ILE A 32 -22.93 -16.33 -9.62
CA ILE A 32 -22.65 -16.69 -8.23
C ILE A 32 -23.98 -17.06 -7.55
N PRO A 33 -24.14 -18.30 -7.05
CA PRO A 33 -25.36 -18.69 -6.34
C PRO A 33 -25.52 -17.89 -5.05
N VAL A 34 -26.74 -17.44 -4.75
CA VAL A 34 -27.05 -16.72 -3.51
C VAL A 34 -27.15 -17.71 -2.35
N GLU A 35 -26.34 -17.50 -1.31
CA GLU A 35 -26.32 -18.35 -0.13
C GLU A 35 -27.71 -18.45 0.52
N GLY A 36 -28.17 -19.68 0.76
CA GLY A 36 -29.48 -19.97 1.36
C GLY A 36 -30.69 -19.78 0.43
N LYS A 37 -30.49 -19.40 -0.84
CA LYS A 37 -31.58 -19.22 -1.83
C LYS A 37 -31.32 -20.05 -3.09
N PRO A 38 -31.69 -21.34 -3.11
CA PRO A 38 -31.56 -22.16 -4.32
C PRO A 38 -32.32 -21.50 -5.49
N GLN A 39 -31.70 -21.50 -6.68
CA GLN A 39 -32.19 -20.88 -7.92
C GLN A 39 -32.07 -19.34 -8.04
N GLN A 40 -31.49 -18.63 -7.07
CA GLN A 40 -31.11 -17.22 -7.24
C GLN A 40 -29.61 -17.08 -7.48
N TYR A 41 -29.23 -16.22 -8.43
CA TYR A 41 -27.85 -15.96 -8.80
C TYR A 41 -27.57 -14.46 -8.85
N ILE A 42 -26.39 -14.06 -8.39
CA ILE A 42 -25.78 -12.78 -8.71
C ILE A 42 -25.07 -12.97 -10.05
N ILE A 43 -25.48 -12.19 -11.06
CA ILE A 43 -24.84 -12.21 -12.36
C ILE A 43 -23.78 -11.10 -12.36
N ILE A 44 -22.53 -11.49 -12.57
CA ILE A 44 -21.47 -10.56 -12.93
C ILE A 44 -21.40 -10.60 -14.45
N PRO A 45 -21.81 -9.53 -15.15
CA PRO A 45 -21.83 -9.52 -16.61
C PRO A 45 -20.41 -9.63 -17.15
N TYR A 46 -20.31 -9.98 -18.44
CA TYR A 46 -19.06 -9.80 -19.17
C TYR A 46 -18.57 -8.36 -19.01
N HIS A 47 -17.29 -8.22 -18.69
CA HIS A 47 -16.67 -6.90 -18.54
C HIS A 47 -15.17 -6.98 -18.79
N ARG A 48 -14.58 -5.83 -19.11
CA ARG A 48 -13.13 -5.69 -19.15
C ARG A 48 -12.61 -5.20 -17.81
N LEU A 49 -11.54 -5.83 -17.35
CA LEU A 49 -10.74 -5.39 -16.22
C LEU A 49 -9.53 -4.62 -16.73
N TYR A 50 -9.42 -3.36 -16.33
CA TYR A 50 -8.27 -2.51 -16.56
C TYR A 50 -7.40 -2.51 -15.29
N ARG A 51 -6.15 -2.96 -15.38
CA ARG A 51 -5.22 -2.97 -14.25
C ARG A 51 -4.04 -2.06 -14.53
N VAL A 52 -3.92 -0.99 -13.75
CA VAL A 52 -2.83 -0.01 -13.86
C VAL A 52 -1.89 -0.16 -12.68
N PHE A 53 -0.62 -0.46 -12.94
CA PHE A 53 0.46 -0.37 -11.95
C PHE A 53 1.01 1.05 -11.95
N ILE A 54 1.24 1.61 -10.75
CA ILE A 54 1.62 3.02 -10.56
C ILE A 54 2.80 3.08 -9.59
N SER A 55 3.96 3.52 -10.08
CA SER A 55 5.17 3.67 -9.27
C SER A 55 5.49 5.11 -8.87
N ALA A 56 5.11 6.10 -9.68
CA ALA A 56 5.32 7.53 -9.39
C ALA A 56 4.36 8.40 -10.21
N PHE A 57 4.16 9.64 -9.77
CA PHE A 57 3.42 10.66 -10.51
C PHE A 57 4.41 11.69 -11.06
N SER A 58 5.21 11.29 -12.04
CA SER A 58 6.26 12.13 -12.62
C SER A 58 6.30 12.06 -14.14
N GLU A 59 5.19 11.65 -14.76
CA GLU A 59 5.19 11.41 -16.20
C GLU A 59 4.88 12.70 -16.97
N ASN A 60 5.82 13.10 -17.82
CA ASN A 60 5.70 14.26 -18.70
C ASN A 60 5.68 13.87 -20.20
N LYS A 61 5.62 12.57 -20.51
CA LYS A 61 5.68 12.01 -21.87
C LYS A 61 4.33 11.46 -22.31
N LYS A 62 4.23 11.20 -23.62
CA LYS A 62 3.02 10.72 -24.30
C LYS A 62 2.50 9.36 -23.79
N GLY A 63 3.31 8.57 -23.07
CA GLY A 63 2.92 7.23 -22.60
C GLY A 63 1.68 7.25 -21.70
N LEU A 64 1.61 8.17 -20.74
CA LEU A 64 0.45 8.29 -19.86
C LEU A 64 -0.82 8.74 -20.60
N HIS A 65 -0.69 9.54 -21.66
CA HIS A 65 -1.85 9.90 -22.49
C HIS A 65 -2.47 8.67 -23.17
N ALA A 66 -1.65 7.70 -23.59
CA ALA A 66 -2.16 6.45 -24.17
C ALA A 66 -2.91 5.61 -23.12
N VAL A 67 -2.38 5.53 -21.89
CA VAL A 67 -3.06 4.87 -20.76
C VAL A 67 -4.41 5.54 -20.49
N PHE A 68 -4.45 6.87 -20.36
CA PHE A 68 -5.71 7.61 -20.14
C PHE A 68 -6.69 7.46 -21.29
N HIS A 69 -6.22 7.49 -22.53
CA HIS A 69 -7.06 7.28 -23.71
C HIS A 69 -7.70 5.88 -23.69
N GLU A 70 -6.95 4.85 -23.32
CA GLU A 70 -7.46 3.48 -23.25
C GLU A 70 -8.47 3.30 -22.11
N LEU A 71 -8.19 3.85 -20.92
CA LEU A 71 -9.13 3.83 -19.78
C LEU A 71 -10.46 4.51 -20.11
N ARG A 72 -10.47 5.56 -20.93
CA ARG A 72 -11.69 6.27 -21.33
C ARG A 72 -12.59 5.47 -22.27
N LYS A 73 -12.10 4.38 -22.86
CA LYS A 73 -12.91 3.46 -23.68
C LYS A 73 -13.75 2.50 -22.84
N ALA A 74 -13.54 2.46 -21.53
CA ALA A 74 -14.27 1.58 -20.62
C ALA A 74 -15.79 1.79 -20.72
N GLY A 75 -16.53 0.68 -20.75
CA GLY A 75 -17.98 0.61 -20.63
C GLY A 75 -18.45 0.62 -19.17
N SER A 76 -19.77 0.67 -18.97
CA SER A 76 -20.39 0.83 -17.64
C SER A 76 -20.16 -0.32 -16.66
N PHE A 77 -19.87 -1.52 -17.16
CA PHE A 77 -19.62 -2.71 -16.33
C PHE A 77 -18.12 -2.99 -16.13
N ASP A 78 -17.27 -2.25 -16.84
CA ASP A 78 -15.83 -2.43 -16.77
C ASP A 78 -15.31 -2.00 -15.41
N ARG A 79 -14.20 -2.62 -15.02
CA ARG A 79 -13.60 -2.47 -13.70
C ARG A 79 -12.21 -1.90 -13.82
N LEU A 80 -11.82 -1.13 -12.80
CA LEU A 80 -10.49 -0.55 -12.69
C LEU A 80 -9.80 -1.06 -11.44
N GLU A 81 -8.60 -1.60 -11.61
CA GLU A 81 -7.66 -1.90 -10.53
C GLU A 81 -6.46 -0.98 -10.62
N LEU A 82 -6.24 -0.20 -9.57
CA LEU A 82 -5.05 0.66 -9.43
C LEU A 82 -4.11 0.02 -8.41
N ARG A 83 -2.95 -0.42 -8.85
CA ARG A 83 -1.92 -1.10 -8.03
C ARG A 83 -0.84 -0.08 -7.71
N ILE A 84 -0.83 0.40 -6.47
CA ILE A 84 -0.05 1.56 -6.03
C ILE A 84 1.15 1.08 -5.20
N ASN A 85 2.33 1.52 -5.61
CA ASN A 85 3.58 1.40 -4.85
C ASN A 85 4.42 2.64 -5.14
N SER A 86 4.08 3.76 -4.49
CA SER A 86 4.51 5.09 -4.93
C SER A 86 4.76 6.08 -3.80
N ASP A 87 5.86 6.82 -3.92
CA ASP A 87 6.20 7.96 -3.06
C ASP A 87 5.39 9.23 -3.40
N GLY A 88 4.59 9.20 -4.46
CA GLY A 88 3.75 10.33 -4.90
C GLY A 88 4.35 11.11 -6.07
N GLY A 89 4.07 12.42 -6.10
CA GLY A 89 4.49 13.33 -7.18
C GLY A 89 3.39 14.32 -7.56
N SER A 90 3.22 14.53 -8.86
CA SER A 90 2.31 15.50 -9.48
C SER A 90 0.85 15.30 -9.07
N VAL A 91 0.29 16.29 -8.38
CA VAL A 91 -1.13 16.30 -8.01
C VAL A 91 -2.03 16.44 -9.25
N THR A 92 -1.59 17.18 -10.28
CA THR A 92 -2.37 17.35 -11.50
C THR A 92 -2.50 16.06 -12.30
N GLU A 93 -1.45 15.22 -12.27
CA GLU A 93 -1.50 13.87 -12.82
C GLU A 93 -2.51 12.98 -12.09
N GLY A 94 -2.45 13.00 -10.75
CA GLY A 94 -3.42 12.30 -9.90
C GLY A 94 -4.87 12.76 -10.10
N LEU A 95 -5.10 14.06 -10.35
CA LEU A 95 -6.42 14.60 -10.69
C LEU A 95 -6.96 14.06 -12.03
N GLN A 96 -6.10 13.76 -13.00
CA GLN A 96 -6.54 13.13 -14.25
C GLN A 96 -7.05 11.71 -14.02
N PHE A 97 -6.36 10.93 -13.18
CA PHE A 97 -6.88 9.63 -12.73
C PHE A 97 -8.22 9.80 -12.01
N PHE A 98 -8.33 10.78 -11.10
CA PHE A 98 -9.57 11.03 -10.37
C PHE A 98 -10.75 11.32 -11.31
N ASN A 99 -10.56 12.17 -12.32
CA ASN A 99 -11.59 12.47 -13.31
C ASN A 99 -12.03 11.23 -14.09
N ILE A 100 -11.08 10.36 -14.50
CA ILE A 100 -11.40 9.11 -15.20
C ILE A 100 -12.15 8.14 -14.28
N ILE A 101 -11.75 8.04 -13.01
CA ILE A 101 -12.47 7.25 -12.01
C ILE A 101 -13.92 7.71 -11.94
N LEU A 102 -14.17 9.01 -11.77
CA LEU A 102 -15.52 9.56 -11.68
C LEU A 102 -16.35 9.34 -12.95
N GLU A 103 -15.72 9.49 -14.12
CA GLU A 103 -16.39 9.41 -15.41
C GLU A 103 -16.74 7.98 -15.84
N LYS A 104 -15.86 7.01 -15.55
CA LYS A 104 -15.93 5.67 -16.16
C LYS A 104 -16.16 4.54 -15.19
N PHE A 105 -15.63 4.63 -13.98
CA PHE A 105 -15.53 3.46 -13.10
C PHE A 105 -16.34 3.62 -11.81
N GLY A 106 -16.27 4.77 -11.14
CA GLY A 106 -16.95 5.05 -9.88
C GLY A 106 -16.77 3.91 -8.88
N GLN A 107 -17.87 3.24 -8.54
CA GLN A 107 -17.90 2.11 -7.58
C GLN A 107 -17.19 0.85 -8.08
N ASN A 108 -16.87 0.76 -9.37
CA ASN A 108 -16.12 -0.33 -9.99
C ASN A 108 -14.59 -0.17 -9.84
N THR A 109 -14.13 0.83 -9.08
CA THR A 109 -12.71 1.09 -8.84
C THR A 109 -12.22 0.38 -7.58
N THR A 110 -11.22 -0.48 -7.74
CA THR A 110 -10.47 -1.08 -6.65
C THR A 110 -9.05 -0.53 -6.63
N THR A 111 -8.61 -0.01 -5.50
CA THR A 111 -7.23 0.41 -5.27
C THR A 111 -6.52 -0.61 -4.39
N PHE A 112 -5.31 -0.97 -4.76
CA PHE A 112 -4.42 -1.84 -4.02
C PHE A 112 -3.20 -1.04 -3.58
N LEU A 113 -2.85 -1.12 -2.30
CA LEU A 113 -1.62 -0.57 -1.76
C LEU A 113 -0.61 -1.71 -1.60
N ASP A 114 0.14 -2.00 -2.65
CA ASP A 114 1.00 -3.20 -2.71
C ASP A 114 2.11 -3.18 -1.68
N ASN A 115 2.66 -2.00 -1.41
CA ASN A 115 3.57 -1.76 -0.30
C ASN A 115 3.27 -0.40 0.31
N HIS A 116 3.44 0.69 -0.44
CA HIS A 116 3.20 2.01 0.12
C HIS A 116 2.51 2.96 -0.85
N GLY A 117 1.88 3.98 -0.28
CA GLY A 117 1.33 5.11 -1.03
C GLY A 117 1.51 6.37 -0.21
N TYR A 118 2.35 7.27 -0.69
CA TYR A 118 2.65 8.53 -0.02
C TYR A 118 2.21 9.69 -0.89
N SER A 119 1.85 10.81 -0.25
CA SER A 119 1.42 12.02 -0.95
C SER A 119 0.32 11.72 -1.98
N MET A 120 0.54 11.96 -3.28
CA MET A 120 -0.45 11.66 -4.33
C MET A 120 -0.80 10.16 -4.40
N GLY A 121 0.12 9.25 -4.09
CA GLY A 121 -0.18 7.81 -3.99
C GLY A 121 -1.19 7.50 -2.89
N ALA A 122 -1.10 8.18 -1.75
CA ALA A 122 -2.07 8.06 -0.66
C ALA A 122 -3.46 8.57 -1.08
N LEU A 123 -3.51 9.73 -1.74
CA LEU A 123 -4.77 10.30 -2.22
C LEU A 123 -5.41 9.42 -3.29
N LEU A 124 -4.64 8.90 -4.24
CA LEU A 124 -5.16 8.00 -5.27
C LEU A 124 -5.72 6.71 -4.67
N PHE A 125 -5.03 6.16 -3.67
CA PHE A 125 -5.53 5.00 -2.93
C PHE A 125 -6.92 5.28 -2.32
N CYS A 126 -7.11 6.46 -1.73
CA CYS A 126 -8.37 6.91 -1.14
C CYS A 126 -9.52 7.10 -2.15
N MET A 127 -9.22 7.32 -3.43
CA MET A 127 -10.23 7.48 -4.49
C MET A 127 -10.92 6.16 -4.88
N GLY A 128 -10.34 5.01 -4.52
CA GLY A 128 -10.94 3.72 -4.76
C GLY A 128 -12.20 3.50 -3.92
N TYR A 129 -13.20 2.84 -4.52
CA TYR A 129 -14.38 2.38 -3.79
C TYR A 129 -14.03 1.20 -2.88
N ARG A 130 -13.34 0.20 -3.46
CA ARG A 130 -12.74 -0.90 -2.70
C ARG A 130 -11.24 -0.64 -2.53
N ARG A 131 -10.81 -0.44 -1.29
CA ARG A 131 -9.43 -0.10 -0.93
C ARG A 131 -8.77 -1.26 -0.21
N VAL A 132 -7.81 -1.92 -0.84
CA VAL A 132 -7.20 -3.18 -0.42
C VAL A 132 -5.73 -2.96 -0.05
N ILE A 133 -5.32 -3.45 1.11
CA ILE A 133 -3.93 -3.34 1.59
C ILE A 133 -3.36 -4.72 1.97
N TYR A 134 -2.06 -4.75 2.28
CA TYR A 134 -1.35 -5.89 2.84
C TYR A 134 -0.91 -5.59 4.28
N PRO A 135 -0.49 -6.60 5.07
CA PRO A 135 -0.19 -6.42 6.50
C PRO A 135 0.91 -5.40 6.81
N TYR A 136 1.83 -5.21 5.87
CA TYR A 136 2.95 -4.27 5.98
C TYR A 136 2.76 -3.03 5.13
N SER A 137 1.57 -2.81 4.58
CA SER A 137 1.35 -1.62 3.78
C SER A 137 1.34 -0.37 4.65
N GLU A 138 1.91 0.72 4.12
CA GLU A 138 2.01 2.00 4.80
C GLU A 138 1.45 3.12 3.92
N ILE A 139 0.78 4.09 4.56
CA ILE A 139 0.26 5.28 3.89
C ILE A 139 0.73 6.54 4.61
N MET A 140 0.97 7.60 3.85
CA MET A 140 1.40 8.88 4.40
C MET A 140 0.65 10.05 3.74
N PHE A 141 0.07 10.90 4.58
CA PHE A 141 -0.53 12.17 4.18
C PHE A 141 0.35 13.34 4.65
N HIS A 142 0.65 14.26 3.74
CA HIS A 142 1.32 15.54 4.00
C HIS A 142 0.70 16.64 3.15
N ASN A 143 1.06 17.90 3.42
CA ASN A 143 0.59 19.03 2.60
C ASN A 143 1.24 19.02 1.21
N TYR A 144 0.63 19.72 0.25
CA TYR A 144 1.22 19.88 -1.08
C TYR A 144 2.48 20.75 -1.00
N SER A 145 3.43 20.50 -1.90
CA SER A 145 4.57 21.37 -2.15
C SER A 145 4.31 22.18 -3.42
N HIS A 146 4.66 23.47 -3.42
CA HIS A 146 4.45 24.36 -4.55
C HIS A 146 5.60 25.36 -4.68
N GLY A 147 5.99 25.67 -5.91
CA GLY A 147 6.97 26.70 -6.24
C GLY A 147 6.41 27.64 -7.31
N ALA A 148 6.61 28.94 -7.15
CA ALA A 148 6.19 29.95 -8.10
C ALA A 148 7.33 30.94 -8.34
N TRP A 149 7.51 31.38 -9.58
CA TRP A 149 8.56 32.31 -10.00
C TRP A 149 8.00 33.34 -10.98
N GLY A 150 8.51 34.58 -10.93
CA GLY A 150 8.14 35.66 -11.85
C GLY A 150 7.87 36.99 -11.16
N LYS A 151 7.08 37.86 -11.81
CA LYS A 151 6.67 39.16 -11.24
C LYS A 151 5.93 38.96 -9.92
N GLY A 152 6.17 39.82 -8.93
CA GLY A 152 5.63 39.66 -7.57
C GLY A 152 4.11 39.46 -7.51
N GLY A 153 3.35 40.21 -8.33
CA GLY A 153 1.89 40.02 -8.44
C GLY A 153 1.49 38.64 -8.97
N ASN A 154 2.23 38.11 -9.95
CA ASN A 154 1.99 36.78 -10.53
C ASN A 154 2.38 35.66 -9.57
N VAL A 155 3.44 35.85 -8.79
CA VAL A 155 3.84 34.86 -7.76
C VAL A 155 2.75 34.78 -6.69
N LYS A 156 2.27 35.93 -6.19
CA LYS A 156 1.19 35.98 -5.20
C LYS A 156 -0.08 35.31 -5.72
N SER A 157 -0.52 35.63 -6.94
CA SER A 157 -1.75 35.06 -7.50
C SER A 157 -1.66 33.55 -7.73
N GLN A 158 -0.50 33.03 -8.14
CA GLN A 158 -0.27 31.58 -8.29
C GLN A 158 -0.35 30.86 -6.96
N VAL A 159 0.32 31.37 -5.91
CA VAL A 159 0.30 30.77 -4.57
C VAL A 159 -1.12 30.75 -4.01
N GLU A 160 -1.86 31.86 -4.10
CA GLU A 160 -3.25 31.93 -3.63
C GLU A 160 -4.19 31.00 -4.41
N HIS A 161 -3.98 30.82 -5.72
CA HIS A 161 -4.77 29.90 -6.52
C HIS A 161 -4.46 28.44 -6.20
N ALA A 162 -3.18 28.07 -6.09
CA ALA A 162 -2.74 26.74 -5.72
C ALA A 162 -3.29 26.35 -4.34
N ASP A 163 -3.19 27.26 -3.36
CA ASP A 163 -3.68 26.98 -2.01
C ASP A 163 -5.18 26.72 -1.96
N ARG A 164 -5.98 27.57 -2.62
CA ARG A 164 -7.43 27.38 -2.67
C ARG A 164 -7.83 26.07 -3.34
N SER A 165 -7.25 25.77 -4.49
CA SER A 165 -7.61 24.57 -5.27
C SER A 165 -7.16 23.28 -4.59
N MET A 166 -5.91 23.23 -4.12
CA MET A 166 -5.36 22.04 -3.46
C MET A 166 -6.02 21.79 -2.10
N SER A 167 -6.30 22.83 -1.34
CA SER A 167 -6.96 22.68 -0.03
C SER A 167 -8.35 22.07 -0.14
N VAL A 168 -9.14 22.46 -1.13
CA VAL A 168 -10.48 21.87 -1.36
C VAL A 168 -10.33 20.39 -1.70
N PHE A 169 -9.50 20.08 -2.70
CA PHE A 169 -9.30 18.70 -3.15
C PHE A 169 -8.79 17.76 -2.05
N PHE A 170 -7.76 18.18 -1.30
CA PHE A 170 -7.21 17.36 -0.22
C PHE A 170 -8.23 17.14 0.89
N LYS A 171 -9.00 18.17 1.24
CA LYS A 171 -10.06 18.09 2.25
C LYS A 171 -11.17 17.12 1.83
N ASP A 172 -11.60 17.16 0.57
CA ASP A 172 -12.65 16.29 0.05
C ASP A 172 -12.26 14.81 0.07
N ILE A 173 -11.01 14.50 -0.29
CA ILE A 173 -10.50 13.11 -0.32
C ILE A 173 -10.14 12.59 1.07
N THR A 174 -9.84 13.46 2.04
CA THR A 174 -9.37 13.04 3.38
C THR A 174 -10.39 13.30 4.49
N VAL A 175 -10.75 14.56 4.73
CA VAL A 175 -11.57 14.99 5.87
C VAL A 175 -13.03 14.63 5.67
N GLU A 176 -13.58 14.91 4.49
CA GLU A 176 -15.00 14.63 4.20
C GLU A 176 -15.26 13.12 4.11
N GLN A 177 -14.23 12.31 3.83
CA GLN A 177 -14.29 10.84 3.93
C GLN A 177 -14.06 10.30 5.35
N GLY A 178 -13.69 11.16 6.31
CA GLY A 178 -13.44 10.79 7.71
C GLY A 178 -12.08 10.14 7.98
N PHE A 179 -11.13 10.21 7.05
CA PHE A 179 -9.79 9.61 7.20
C PHE A 179 -8.88 10.45 8.12
N LEU A 180 -8.99 11.77 8.01
CA LEU A 180 -8.34 12.75 8.88
C LEU A 180 -9.39 13.58 9.60
N SER A 181 -9.17 13.84 10.89
CA SER A 181 -9.95 14.85 11.60
C SER A 181 -9.62 16.26 11.10
N LYS A 182 -10.53 17.22 11.30
CA LYS A 182 -10.27 18.64 11.00
C LYS A 182 -8.99 19.17 11.69
N LYS A 183 -8.69 18.67 12.90
CA LYS A 183 -7.49 19.01 13.64
C LYS A 183 -6.24 18.44 12.98
N GLU A 184 -6.24 17.16 12.64
CA GLU A 184 -5.11 16.52 11.94
C GLU A 184 -4.86 17.18 10.58
N TYR A 185 -5.92 17.50 9.83
CA TYR A 185 -5.80 18.24 8.57
C TYR A 185 -5.15 19.61 8.77
N LYS A 186 -5.56 20.37 9.80
CA LYS A 186 -4.93 21.65 10.12
C LYS A 186 -3.44 21.48 10.48
N GLU A 187 -3.10 20.48 11.30
CA GLU A 187 -1.70 20.17 11.61
C GLU A 187 -0.91 19.79 10.34
N MET A 188 -1.54 19.04 9.42
CA MET A 188 -0.94 18.66 8.14
C MET A 188 -0.63 19.88 7.29
N THR A 189 -1.56 20.84 7.18
CA THR A 189 -1.33 22.10 6.44
C THR A 189 -0.18 22.93 7.02
N LEU A 190 0.17 22.73 8.29
CA LEU A 190 1.31 23.37 8.96
C LEU A 190 2.63 22.58 8.80
N GLY A 191 2.64 21.51 8.00
CA GLY A 191 3.83 20.73 7.67
C GLY A 191 4.01 19.44 8.48
N LYS A 192 2.99 18.96 9.18
CA LYS A 192 3.06 17.66 9.88
C LYS A 192 2.66 16.50 8.96
N ASP A 193 3.52 15.50 8.88
CA ASP A 193 3.22 14.28 8.13
C ASP A 193 2.48 13.26 9.01
N PHE A 194 1.52 12.57 8.41
CA PHE A 194 0.70 11.55 9.06
C PHE A 194 0.94 10.19 8.44
N TRP A 195 1.76 9.39 9.12
CA TRP A 195 2.10 8.02 8.77
C TRP A 195 1.12 7.04 9.43
N MET A 196 0.60 6.08 8.67
CA MET A 196 -0.36 5.11 9.17
C MET A 196 -0.05 3.71 8.64
N ASP A 197 -0.08 2.74 9.55
CA ASP A 197 0.10 1.32 9.25
C ASP A 197 -1.23 0.65 8.87
N CYS A 198 -1.15 -0.66 8.57
CA CYS A 198 -2.31 -1.48 8.25
C CYS A 198 -3.44 -1.41 9.30
N GLU A 199 -3.12 -1.41 10.60
CA GLU A 199 -4.14 -1.41 11.65
C GLU A 199 -4.85 -0.05 11.71
N GLU A 200 -4.07 1.03 11.65
CA GLU A 200 -4.59 2.39 11.70
C GLU A 200 -5.44 2.72 10.46
N MET A 201 -4.98 2.32 9.27
CA MET A 201 -5.76 2.44 8.04
C MET A 201 -7.10 1.70 8.14
N CYS A 202 -7.11 0.48 8.68
CA CYS A 202 -8.34 -0.28 8.89
C CYS A 202 -9.27 0.39 9.91
N ARG A 203 -8.71 0.95 10.99
CA ARG A 203 -9.48 1.61 12.06
C ARG A 203 -10.15 2.89 11.57
N ARG A 204 -9.47 3.65 10.72
CA ARG A 204 -9.94 4.92 10.14
C ARG A 204 -10.84 4.77 8.93
N GLY A 205 -11.04 3.55 8.42
CA GLY A 205 -11.81 3.30 7.20
C GLY A 205 -11.10 3.68 5.91
N ILE A 206 -9.80 4.00 5.99
CA ILE A 206 -8.93 4.22 4.82
C ILE A 206 -8.81 2.92 4.04
N ALA A 207 -8.57 1.80 4.72
CA ALA A 207 -8.61 0.48 4.09
C ALA A 207 -9.97 -0.19 4.34
N THR A 208 -10.51 -0.79 3.29
CA THR A 208 -11.76 -1.58 3.35
C THR A 208 -11.48 -3.08 3.52
N HIS A 209 -10.38 -3.55 2.94
CA HIS A 209 -9.99 -4.95 2.91
C HIS A 209 -8.47 -5.11 3.10
N VAL A 210 -8.07 -6.29 3.57
CA VAL A 210 -6.67 -6.68 3.76
C VAL A 210 -6.46 -8.06 3.16
N VAL A 211 -5.39 -8.24 2.39
CA VAL A 211 -4.96 -9.56 1.91
C VAL A 211 -4.04 -10.20 2.95
N VAL A 212 -4.43 -11.34 3.52
CA VAL A 212 -3.65 -12.06 4.52
C VAL A 212 -3.67 -13.55 4.20
N GLY A 213 -2.50 -14.17 4.06
CA GLY A 213 -2.39 -15.61 3.81
C GLY A 213 -3.04 -16.07 2.50
N GLY A 214 -3.05 -15.22 1.48
CA GLY A 214 -3.69 -15.49 0.18
C GLY A 214 -5.19 -15.18 0.13
N GLU A 215 -5.83 -14.84 1.25
CA GLU A 215 -7.25 -14.51 1.31
C GLU A 215 -7.47 -13.00 1.47
N THR A 216 -8.49 -12.47 0.82
CA THR A 216 -8.93 -11.09 1.05
C THR A 216 -10.03 -11.05 2.12
N ILE A 217 -9.75 -10.39 3.25
CA ILE A 217 -10.68 -10.23 4.37
C ILE A 217 -11.07 -8.76 4.54
N THR A 218 -12.23 -8.51 5.16
CA THR A 218 -12.63 -7.13 5.48
C THR A 218 -11.76 -6.52 6.57
N ALA A 219 -11.60 -5.20 6.57
CA ALA A 219 -10.88 -4.45 7.60
C ALA A 219 -11.40 -4.77 9.02
N LYS A 220 -12.73 -4.90 9.18
CA LYS A 220 -13.36 -5.32 10.45
C LYS A 220 -12.90 -6.71 10.92
N LYS A 221 -12.79 -7.69 10.00
CA LYS A 221 -12.29 -9.04 10.31
C LYS A 221 -10.80 -8.99 10.65
N CYS A 222 -10.00 -8.22 9.90
CA CYS A 222 -8.58 -8.02 10.19
C CYS A 222 -8.34 -7.46 11.59
N LEU A 223 -9.04 -6.39 11.98
CA LEU A 223 -8.93 -5.79 13.32
C LEU A 223 -9.29 -6.78 14.44
N LYS A 224 -10.24 -7.70 14.22
CA LYS A 224 -10.57 -8.75 15.19
C LYS A 224 -9.43 -9.76 15.34
N LEU A 225 -8.79 -10.15 14.23
CA LEU A 225 -7.63 -11.05 14.22
C LEU A 225 -6.44 -10.40 14.94
N ILE A 226 -6.08 -9.16 14.61
CA ILE A 226 -5.00 -8.42 15.27
C ILE A 226 -5.22 -8.34 16.79
N LYS A 227 -6.44 -8.06 17.24
CA LYS A 227 -6.79 -8.04 18.68
C LYS A 227 -6.63 -9.43 19.33
N LYS A 228 -7.03 -10.50 18.65
CA LYS A 228 -6.87 -11.89 19.13
C LYS A 228 -5.39 -12.25 19.27
N ASP A 229 -4.58 -11.91 18.27
CA ASP A 229 -3.15 -12.22 18.24
C ASP A 229 -2.38 -11.43 19.31
N ARG A 230 -2.71 -10.15 19.50
CA ARG A 230 -2.17 -9.34 20.61
C ARG A 230 -2.51 -9.93 21.98
N LYS A 231 -3.73 -10.42 22.19
CA LYS A 231 -4.13 -11.10 23.44
C LYS A 231 -3.36 -12.41 23.64
N ALA A 232 -3.23 -13.22 22.58
CA ALA A 232 -2.48 -14.47 22.61
C ALA A 232 -0.99 -14.24 22.92
N SER A 233 -0.36 -13.26 22.25
CA SER A 233 1.03 -12.86 22.46
C SER A 233 1.27 -12.37 23.90
N LYS A 234 0.37 -11.54 24.45
CA LYS A 234 0.43 -11.11 25.87
C LYS A 234 0.33 -12.30 26.83
N LYS A 235 -0.59 -13.25 26.59
CA LYS A 235 -0.73 -14.47 27.40
C LYS A 235 0.53 -15.34 27.34
N ALA A 236 1.09 -15.54 26.15
CA ALA A 236 2.33 -16.29 25.94
C ALA A 236 3.52 -15.62 26.66
N LYS A 237 3.66 -14.30 26.56
CA LYS A 237 4.72 -13.54 27.26
C LYS A 237 4.60 -13.67 28.79
N LYS A 238 3.38 -13.65 29.34
CA LYS A 238 3.13 -13.84 30.78
C LYS A 238 3.48 -15.27 31.24
N LEU A 239 3.14 -16.29 30.45
CA LEU A 239 3.50 -17.68 30.73
C LEU A 239 5.01 -17.90 30.68
N ARG A 240 5.70 -17.34 29.67
CA ARG A 240 7.17 -17.39 29.57
C ARG A 240 7.85 -16.73 30.77
N LYS A 241 7.38 -15.55 31.22
CA LYS A 241 7.89 -14.88 32.44
C LYS A 241 7.68 -15.72 33.71
N LYS A 242 6.50 -16.32 33.89
CA LYS A 242 6.21 -17.21 35.03
C LYS A 242 7.08 -18.47 35.03
N ALA A 243 7.34 -19.05 33.85
CA ALA A 243 8.20 -20.21 33.71
C ALA A 243 9.68 -19.87 34.01
N ALA A 244 10.17 -18.70 33.57
CA ALA A 244 11.51 -18.20 33.89
C ALA A 244 11.70 -17.97 35.39
N ALA A 245 10.75 -17.30 36.06
CA ALA A 245 10.80 -17.07 37.51
C ALA A 245 10.74 -18.37 38.34
N LYS A 246 10.01 -19.40 37.86
CA LYS A 246 10.01 -20.73 38.50
C LYS A 246 11.33 -21.48 38.31
N LYS A 247 12.06 -21.25 37.19
CA LYS A 247 13.39 -21.83 36.96
C LYS A 247 14.45 -21.15 37.83
N GLU A 248 14.39 -19.84 38.02
CA GLU A 248 15.28 -19.13 38.96
C GLU A 248 15.07 -19.57 40.41
N LYS A 249 13.82 -19.72 40.86
CA LYS A 249 13.53 -20.22 42.22
C LYS A 249 13.93 -21.68 42.45
N LYS A 250 14.03 -22.51 41.39
CA LYS A 250 14.53 -23.89 41.46
C LYS A 250 16.05 -24.01 41.22
N GLY A 251 16.70 -22.92 40.80
CA GLY A 251 18.15 -22.87 40.53
C GLY A 251 19.00 -22.48 41.74
N VAL A 252 18.41 -22.03 42.85
CA VAL A 252 19.12 -21.74 44.11
C VAL A 252 19.14 -22.99 45.00
N SER A 253 19.74 -24.07 44.51
CA SER A 253 20.15 -25.23 45.31
C SER A 253 21.02 -26.13 44.43
N LYS A 254 22.30 -25.75 44.29
CA LYS A 254 23.44 -26.65 44.11
C LYS A 254 24.70 -25.79 44.09
N SER A 255 25.28 -25.64 45.27
CA SER A 255 26.66 -25.24 45.50
C SER A 255 27.58 -26.19 44.73
N VAL A 256 28.15 -25.73 43.62
CA VAL A 256 29.21 -26.45 42.91
C VAL A 256 30.54 -25.80 43.28
N LYS A 257 31.37 -26.58 44.01
CA LYS A 257 32.76 -26.27 44.33
C LYS A 257 33.54 -25.95 43.05
N LYS A 258 34.29 -24.84 43.05
CA LYS A 258 35.28 -24.47 42.02
C LYS A 258 36.34 -25.59 41.83
N PRO A 259 36.62 -26.04 40.60
CA PRO A 259 37.88 -26.71 40.29
C PRO A 259 38.98 -25.69 39.96
N LYS A 260 40.21 -26.00 40.37
CA LYS A 260 41.47 -25.26 40.14
C LYS A 260 41.81 -25.08 38.65
N PRO A 261 42.63 -24.08 38.28
CA PRO A 261 43.00 -23.82 36.89
C PRO A 261 44.07 -24.80 36.41
N THR A 262 43.84 -25.46 35.27
CA THR A 262 44.86 -26.20 34.52
C THR A 262 45.27 -25.47 33.24
N LYS A 263 46.52 -25.72 32.85
CA LYS A 263 47.43 -24.88 32.08
C LYS A 263 47.01 -24.58 30.64
N LYS A 264 47.40 -23.39 30.19
CA LYS A 264 47.38 -22.90 28.80
C LYS A 264 48.08 -23.88 27.85
N VAL A 265 47.43 -24.19 26.73
CA VAL A 265 48.08 -24.64 25.50
C VAL A 265 47.67 -23.68 24.37
N THR A 266 48.67 -23.03 23.78
CA THR A 266 48.58 -22.09 22.66
C THR A 266 48.42 -22.82 21.32
N PRO A 267 47.58 -22.34 20.39
CA PRO A 267 47.70 -22.72 18.98
C PRO A 267 48.57 -21.72 18.20
N LYS A 268 49.51 -22.27 17.43
CA LYS A 268 50.41 -21.54 16.51
C LYS A 268 49.61 -20.79 15.43
N LYS A 269 49.93 -19.50 15.24
CA LYS A 269 49.50 -18.68 14.09
C LYS A 269 50.10 -19.22 12.78
N LYS A 270 49.26 -19.59 11.80
CA LYS A 270 49.66 -19.64 10.38
C LYS A 270 49.30 -18.31 9.73
N LYS A 271 50.30 -17.62 9.18
CA LYS A 271 50.18 -16.42 8.34
C LYS A 271 49.52 -16.81 7.02
N VAL A 272 48.53 -16.03 6.58
CA VAL A 272 48.10 -16.00 5.17
C VAL A 272 48.32 -14.56 4.69
N ALA A 273 49.10 -14.44 3.61
CA ALA A 273 49.51 -13.18 3.01
C ALA A 273 48.36 -12.54 2.23
N ALA A 274 48.21 -11.23 2.39
CA ALA A 274 47.35 -10.40 1.57
C ALA A 274 48.03 -10.12 0.22
N GLN A 275 47.31 -10.34 -0.88
CA GLN A 275 47.65 -9.77 -2.19
C GLN A 275 46.60 -8.71 -2.55
N THR A 276 47.07 -7.47 -2.61
CA THR A 276 46.40 -6.30 -3.15
C THR A 276 46.49 -6.32 -4.68
N LYS A 277 45.35 -6.19 -5.37
CA LYS A 277 45.31 -5.72 -6.76
C LYS A 277 44.50 -4.43 -6.86
N LYS A 278 45.21 -3.36 -7.20
CA LYS A 278 44.68 -2.05 -7.63
C LYS A 278 43.92 -2.22 -8.95
N VAL A 279 42.74 -1.64 -9.07
CA VAL A 279 42.11 -1.34 -10.36
C VAL A 279 42.17 0.18 -10.54
N LYS A 280 42.80 0.59 -11.65
CA LYS A 280 42.93 1.98 -12.10
C LYS A 280 41.59 2.45 -12.69
N GLN A 281 41.18 3.64 -12.27
CA GLN A 281 40.20 4.48 -12.96
C GLN A 281 40.92 5.16 -14.14
N LYS A 282 40.28 5.19 -15.31
CA LYS A 282 40.65 6.05 -16.43
C LYS A 282 39.44 6.90 -16.78
N ASP A 283 39.77 8.14 -17.13
CA ASP A 283 38.98 9.32 -17.49
C ASP A 283 37.73 9.06 -18.35
#